data_AF-A0A317Z9K2-F1
#
_entry.id   AF-A0A317Z9K2-F1
#
_cell.length_a   1.000
_cell.length_b   1.000
_cell.length_c   1.000
_cell.angle_alpha   90.00
_cell.angle_beta   90.00
_cell.angle_gamma   90.00
#
_symmetry.space_group_name_H-M   'P 1'
#
loop_
_entity.id
_entity.type
_entity.pdbx_description
1 polymer ?
#
loop_
_entity_poly.entity_id
_entity_poly.type
_entity_poly.pdbx_seq_one_letter_code
_entity_poly.pdbx_strand_id
1 'polypeptide(L)'
;MPTQSEPKDKDIVIIGAGVLSTTFASMIKDLEPEWNLKLYERLDSPGVESSNERHNAGTGHAALCELNYTVKQPDGSIDIEKA
;
A
#
# COMPACT_ATOMS: atom_id res chain seq x y z
N MET A 1 -0.02 21.42 -38.63
CA MET A 1 -0.71 21.57 -37.33
C MET A 1 -0.37 20.32 -36.52
N PRO A 2 0.12 20.41 -35.28
CA PRO A 2 0.24 19.21 -34.47
C PRO A 2 -1.17 18.70 -34.20
N THR A 3 -1.46 17.48 -34.66
CA THR A 3 -2.68 16.77 -34.34
C THR A 3 -2.75 16.59 -32.83
N GLN A 4 -3.79 17.14 -32.19
CA GLN A 4 -4.12 16.82 -30.81
C GLN A 4 -4.31 15.30 -30.73
N SER A 5 -3.49 14.63 -29.92
CA SER A 5 -3.69 13.22 -29.59
C SER A 5 -5.02 13.09 -28.87
N GLU A 6 -5.92 12.22 -29.35
CA GLU A 6 -7.16 11.91 -28.64
C GLU A 6 -6.85 11.52 -27.18
N PRO A 7 -7.67 11.95 -26.21
CA PRO A 7 -7.54 11.49 -24.83
C PRO A 7 -7.61 9.96 -24.84
N LYS A 8 -6.50 9.33 -24.49
CA LYS A 8 -6.46 7.87 -24.33
C LYS A 8 -7.02 7.55 -22.96
N ASP A 9 -8.32 7.28 -22.93
CA ASP A 9 -8.95 6.66 -21.78
C ASP A 9 -8.22 5.33 -21.51
N LYS A 10 -7.61 5.23 -20.33
CA LYS A 10 -6.93 4.00 -19.89
C LYS A 10 -7.76 3.33 -18.82
N ASP A 11 -7.89 2.02 -18.95
CA ASP A 11 -8.41 1.17 -17.89
C ASP A 11 -7.27 0.65 -17.01
N ILE A 12 -7.38 0.88 -15.71
CA ILE A 12 -6.43 0.42 -14.70
C ILE A 12 -7.15 -0.46 -13.70
N VAL A 13 -6.57 -1.63 -13.43
CA VAL A 13 -7.03 -2.54 -12.39
C VAL A 13 -6.07 -2.47 -11.21
N ILE A 14 -6.62 -2.20 -10.02
CA ILE A 14 -5.89 -2.16 -8.76
C ILE A 14 -6.42 -3.28 -7.88
N ILE A 15 -5.52 -4.14 -7.38
CA ILE A 15 -5.86 -5.27 -6.52
C ILE A 15 -5.47 -4.93 -5.08
N GLY A 16 -6.44 -5.05 -4.18
CA GLY A 16 -6.38 -4.63 -2.79
C GLY A 16 -6.92 -3.21 -2.58
N ALA A 17 -7.78 -3.04 -1.59
CA ALA A 17 -8.30 -1.77 -1.07
C ALA A 17 -7.62 -1.36 0.25
N GLY A 18 -6.34 -1.72 0.39
CA GLY A 18 -5.50 -1.27 1.48
C GLY A 18 -4.97 0.14 1.25
N VAL A 19 -4.35 0.71 2.28
CA VAL A 19 -3.91 2.12 2.33
C VAL A 19 -3.03 2.49 1.13
N LEU A 20 -2.09 1.62 0.75
CA LEU A 20 -1.17 1.89 -0.37
C LEU A 20 -1.93 1.96 -1.70
N SER A 21 -2.76 0.97 -1.99
CA SER A 21 -3.53 0.90 -3.23
C SER A 21 -4.51 2.05 -3.37
N THR A 22 -5.22 2.41 -2.28
CA THR A 22 -6.17 3.52 -2.29
C THR A 22 -5.46 4.86 -2.43
N THR A 23 -4.32 5.07 -1.77
CA THR A 23 -3.53 6.30 -1.92
C THR A 23 -2.99 6.43 -3.34
N PHE A 24 -2.48 5.35 -3.91
CA PHE A 24 -2.00 5.35 -5.29
C PHE A 24 -3.14 5.63 -6.28
N ALA A 25 -4.30 5.00 -6.10
CA ALA A 25 -5.48 5.24 -6.92
C ALA A 25 -5.91 6.72 -6.91
N SER A 26 -5.95 7.33 -5.71
CA SER A 26 -6.25 8.76 -5.57
C SER A 26 -5.24 9.63 -6.30
N MET A 27 -3.93 9.37 -6.12
CA MET A 27 -2.87 10.12 -6.80
C MET A 27 -2.98 10.01 -8.33
N ILE A 28 -3.31 8.84 -8.86
CA ILE A 28 -3.53 8.67 -10.30
C ILE A 28 -4.75 9.46 -10.76
N LYS A 29 -5.83 9.49 -9.97
CA LYS A 29 -7.03 10.25 -10.33
C LYS A 29 -6.81 11.77 -10.29
N ASP A 30 -5.92 12.23 -9.41
CA ASP A 30 -5.50 13.64 -9.37
C ASP A 30 -4.65 14.02 -10.60
N LEU A 31 -3.77 13.13 -11.05
CA LEU A 31 -2.90 13.36 -12.22
C LEU A 31 -3.63 13.18 -13.55
N GLU A 32 -4.50 12.18 -13.65
CA GLU A 32 -5.19 11.77 -14.87
C GLU A 32 -6.69 11.52 -14.57
N PRO A 33 -7.49 12.59 -14.47
CA PRO A 33 -8.90 12.50 -14.05
C PRO A 33 -9.80 11.72 -15.01
N GLU A 34 -9.42 11.56 -16.27
CA GLU A 34 -10.22 10.86 -17.27
C GLU A 34 -9.98 9.34 -17.28
N TRP A 35 -8.92 8.85 -16.61
CA TRP A 35 -8.64 7.42 -16.59
C TRP A 35 -9.68 6.64 -15.74
N ASN A 36 -9.97 5.42 -16.16
CA ASN A 36 -10.93 4.53 -15.53
C ASN A 36 -10.20 3.56 -14.59
N LEU A 37 -10.38 3.76 -13.28
CA LEU A 37 -9.75 2.93 -12.26
C LEU A 37 -10.79 1.99 -11.66
N LYS A 38 -10.48 0.69 -11.64
CA LYS A 38 -11.26 -0.34 -10.96
C LYS A 38 -10.43 -0.95 -9.85
N LEU A 39 -10.94 -0.83 -8.63
CA LEU A 39 -10.29 -1.37 -7.45
C LEU A 39 -11.07 -2.59 -6.94
N TYR A 40 -10.36 -3.68 -6.65
CA TYR A 40 -10.95 -4.92 -6.18
C TYR A 40 -10.36 -5.32 -4.83
N GLU A 41 -11.21 -5.68 -3.89
CA GLU A 41 -10.83 -6.18 -2.56
C GLU A 41 -11.40 -7.58 -2.37
N ARG A 42 -10.63 -8.45 -1.74
CA ARG A 42 -11.03 -9.82 -1.37
C ARG A 42 -11.75 -9.85 -0.03
N LEU A 43 -11.30 -9.04 0.93
CA LEU A 43 -11.82 -9.00 2.28
C LEU A 43 -13.19 -8.33 2.33
N ASP A 44 -13.91 -8.53 3.44
CA ASP A 44 -15.30 -8.07 3.58
C ASP A 44 -15.44 -6.53 3.55
N SER A 45 -14.35 -5.80 3.80
CA SER A 45 -14.32 -4.33 3.76
C SER A 45 -12.92 -3.80 3.37
N PRO A 46 -12.85 -2.58 2.79
CA PRO A 46 -11.58 -1.92 2.52
C PRO A 46 -10.87 -1.51 3.81
N GLY A 47 -9.55 -1.36 3.75
CA GLY A 47 -8.77 -0.85 4.88
C GLY A 47 -8.82 -1.74 6.13
N VAL A 48 -8.90 -3.05 5.98
CA VAL A 48 -8.78 -3.98 7.12
C VAL A 48 -7.31 -4.37 7.36
N GLU A 49 -7.06 -5.15 8.41
CA GLU A 49 -5.72 -5.56 8.86
C GLU A 49 -4.80 -4.34 9.06
N SER A 50 -3.57 -4.38 8.53
CA SER A 50 -2.56 -3.33 8.62
C SER A 50 -2.93 -2.04 7.86
N SER A 51 -3.99 -2.07 7.04
CA SER A 51 -4.47 -0.87 6.34
C SER A 51 -5.53 -0.09 7.13
N ASN A 52 -6.01 -0.63 8.25
CA ASN A 52 -6.98 0.05 9.09
C ASN A 52 -6.35 1.24 9.80
N GLU A 53 -7.04 2.37 9.86
CA GLU A 53 -6.54 3.61 10.46
C GLU A 53 -6.12 3.46 11.93
N ARG A 54 -6.69 2.48 12.65
CA ARG A 54 -6.35 2.17 14.04
C ARG A 54 -5.28 1.08 14.19
N HIS A 55 -4.96 0.36 13.12
CA HIS A 55 -3.91 -0.67 13.09
C HIS A 55 -2.69 -0.25 12.25
N ASN A 56 -2.81 0.81 11.44
CA ASN A 56 -1.77 1.35 10.56
C ASN A 56 -0.76 2.22 11.31
N ALA A 57 -0.56 1.96 12.60
CA ALA A 57 0.37 2.72 13.43
C ALA A 57 1.82 2.17 13.31
N GLY A 58 2.14 1.61 12.13
CA GLY A 58 3.41 0.98 11.78
C GLY A 58 3.66 -0.33 12.52
N THR A 59 4.77 -1.00 12.18
CA THR A 59 5.30 -2.16 12.91
C THR A 59 5.50 -1.89 14.41
N GLY A 60 5.51 -0.63 14.84
CA GLY A 60 5.72 -0.21 16.23
C GLY A 60 4.54 -0.51 17.15
N HIS A 61 3.31 -0.36 16.69
CA HIS A 61 2.13 -0.67 17.53
C HIS A 61 1.85 -2.17 17.65
N ALA A 62 2.31 -2.95 16.66
CA ALA A 62 2.28 -4.40 16.74
C ALA A 62 3.45 -4.98 17.56
N ALA A 63 4.35 -4.13 18.10
CA ALA A 63 5.63 -4.53 18.71
C ALA A 63 6.49 -5.43 17.78
N LEU A 64 6.33 -5.23 16.47
CA LEU A 64 7.02 -5.97 15.42
C LEU A 64 8.17 -5.16 14.80
N CYS A 65 8.38 -3.90 15.20
CA CYS A 65 9.50 -3.09 14.73
C CYS A 65 10.80 -3.80 15.07
N GLU A 66 11.01 -4.09 16.34
CA GLU A 66 12.28 -4.60 16.84
C GLU A 66 12.48 -6.04 16.35
N LEU A 67 11.48 -6.91 16.48
CA LEU A 67 11.58 -8.33 16.09
C LEU A 67 11.81 -8.57 14.59
N ASN A 68 11.27 -7.74 13.69
CA ASN A 68 11.50 -7.91 12.25
C ASN A 68 12.88 -7.38 11.81
N TYR A 69 13.50 -6.49 12.58
CA TYR A 69 14.80 -5.90 12.27
C TYR A 69 15.96 -6.47 13.12
N THR A 70 15.67 -7.22 14.18
CA THR A 70 16.68 -7.95 14.97
C THR A 70 16.89 -9.35 14.41
N VAL A 71 18.12 -9.65 13.99
CA VAL A 71 18.47 -10.97 13.44
C VAL A 71 18.67 -11.96 14.59
N LYS A 72 18.00 -13.11 14.52
CA LYS A 72 18.29 -14.26 15.38
C LYS A 72 19.56 -14.95 14.91
N GLN A 73 20.55 -15.05 15.79
CA GLN A 73 21.84 -15.68 15.51
C GLN A 73 21.74 -17.21 15.52
N PRO A 74 22.71 -17.94 14.93
CA PRO A 74 22.71 -19.40 14.90
C PRO A 74 22.70 -20.07 16.28
N ASP A 75 23.23 -19.40 17.32
CA ASP A 75 23.23 -19.86 18.70
C ASP A 75 21.90 -19.59 19.44
N GLY A 76 20.95 -18.92 18.77
CA GLY A 76 19.64 -18.57 19.28
C GLY A 76 19.55 -17.21 19.98
N SER A 77 20.67 -16.47 20.12
CA SER A 77 20.67 -15.10 20.64
C SER A 77 20.06 -14.11 19.64
N ILE A 78 19.66 -12.93 20.14
CA ILE A 78 19.08 -11.84 19.34
C ILE A 78 20.06 -10.68 19.32
N ASP A 79 20.45 -10.23 18.12
CA ASP A 79 21.26 -9.03 17.95
C ASP A 79 20.37 -7.78 17.98
N ILE A 80 20.57 -6.92 18.98
CA ILE A 80 19.80 -5.70 19.24
C ILE A 80 20.54 -4.42 18.85
N GLU A 81 21.70 -4.48 18.18
CA GLU A 81 22.48 -3.28 17.85
C GLU A 81 21.72 -2.29 16.95
N LYS A 82 20.79 -2.79 16.13
CA LYS A 82 19.96 -2.01 15.19
C LYS A 82 18.56 -1.69 15.69
N ALA A 83 18.21 -2.12 16.90
CA ALA A 83 16.91 -1.84 17.51
C ALA A 83 16.83 -0.39 18.02
#